data_AF-C0DV11-F1
#
_entry.id   AF-C0DV11-F1
#
_cell.length_a   1.000
_cell.length_b   1.000
_cell.length_c   1.000
_cell.angle_alpha   90.00
_cell.angle_beta   90.00
_cell.angle_gamma   90.00
#
_symmetry.space_group_name_H-M   'P 1'
#
loop_
_entity.id
_entity.type
_entity.pdbx_description
1 polymer ?
#
loop_
_entity_poly.entity_id
_entity_poly.type
_entity_poly.pdbx_seq_one_letter_code
_entity_poly.pdbx_strand_id
1 'polypeptide(L)'
;MSHTLPTHYAGQPLPAEYLAMIAQVHAIQVYETPEGKNVDFEPPKLLCKTDRNGLPYYADLSDPEFYFKDIETRSDWPQLSLEEIQQGFTIGSHNEGRLFLLPNQSVWLIYSDLFYQKIPDHFSQWFAGLSFSFEAGGED
;
A
#
# COMPACT_ATOMS: atom_id res chain seq x y z
N MET A 1 -6.16 22.97 -8.86
CA MET A 1 -4.86 22.97 -8.17
C MET A 1 -4.12 21.72 -8.61
N SER A 2 -2.99 21.89 -9.30
CA SER A 2 -2.11 20.78 -9.68
C SER A 2 -1.60 20.14 -8.39
N HIS A 3 -2.17 18.98 -8.03
CA HIS A 3 -1.70 18.23 -6.87
C HIS A 3 -0.40 17.55 -7.30
N THR A 4 0.73 18.14 -6.95
CA THR A 4 2.03 17.47 -7.11
C THR A 4 2.03 16.23 -6.23
N LEU A 5 2.24 15.07 -6.85
CA LEU A 5 2.34 13.80 -6.13
C LEU A 5 3.52 13.85 -5.15
N PRO A 6 3.39 13.25 -3.95
CA PRO A 6 4.54 13.09 -3.08
C PRO A 6 5.58 12.23 -3.78
N THR A 7 6.84 12.64 -3.71
CA THR A 7 7.99 11.91 -4.27
C THR A 7 8.84 11.25 -3.19
N HIS A 8 8.58 11.58 -1.92
CA HIS A 8 9.31 11.07 -0.77
C HIS A 8 8.37 10.74 0.38
N TYR A 9 8.75 9.76 1.20
CA TYR A 9 8.14 9.43 2.48
C TYR A 9 9.24 9.13 3.51
N ALA A 10 9.09 9.61 4.75
CA ALA A 10 10.07 9.43 5.82
C ALA A 10 11.53 9.80 5.44
N GLY A 11 11.71 10.77 4.53
CA GLY A 11 13.02 11.18 4.02
C GLY A 11 13.61 10.27 2.93
N GLN A 12 12.93 9.19 2.55
CA GLN A 12 13.30 8.28 1.47
C GLN A 12 12.50 8.58 0.19
N PRO A 13 13.08 8.41 -1.00
CA PRO A 13 12.33 8.51 -2.25
C PRO A 13 11.31 7.38 -2.36
N LEU A 14 10.12 7.68 -2.90
CA LEU A 14 9.15 6.63 -3.24
C LEU A 14 9.69 5.78 -4.39
N PRO A 15 9.37 4.46 -4.43
CA PRO A 15 9.77 3.61 -5.54
C PRO A 15 9.29 4.17 -6.89
N ALA A 16 10.20 4.25 -7.86
CA ALA A 16 9.89 4.81 -9.18
C ALA A 16 8.75 4.05 -9.88
N GLU A 17 8.69 2.73 -9.67
CA GLU A 17 7.65 1.86 -10.20
C GLU A 17 6.27 2.18 -9.58
N TYR A 18 6.24 2.48 -8.29
CA TYR A 18 5.02 2.96 -7.63
C TYR A 18 4.60 4.34 -8.15
N LEU A 19 5.54 5.28 -8.32
CA LEU A 19 5.27 6.60 -8.89
C LEU A 19 4.71 6.51 -10.32
N ALA A 20 5.27 5.63 -11.14
CA ALA A 20 4.80 5.37 -12.50
C ALA A 20 3.41 4.74 -12.50
N MET A 21 3.12 3.85 -11.54
CA MET A 21 1.79 3.28 -11.35
C MET A 21 0.78 4.37 -10.97
N ILE A 22 0.99 5.13 -9.90
CA ILE A 22 0.01 6.13 -9.43
C ILE A 22 -0.24 7.25 -10.46
N ALA A 23 0.73 7.53 -11.34
CA ALA A 23 0.54 8.46 -12.46
C ALA A 23 -0.42 7.90 -13.53
N GLN A 24 -0.57 6.57 -13.60
CA GLN A 24 -1.44 5.85 -14.52
C GLN A 24 -2.73 5.35 -13.87
N VAL A 25 -2.81 5.26 -12.54
CA VAL A 25 -4.03 4.87 -11.82
C VAL A 25 -5.13 5.88 -12.13
N HIS A 26 -6.07 5.45 -12.96
CA HIS A 26 -7.32 6.16 -13.18
C HIS A 26 -8.35 5.69 -12.15
N ALA A 27 -9.26 6.58 -11.75
CA ALA A 27 -10.28 6.30 -10.72
C ALA A 27 -11.30 5.19 -11.07
N ILE A 28 -11.15 4.52 -12.23
CA ILE A 28 -12.12 3.57 -12.82
C ILE A 28 -11.42 2.21 -13.14
N GLN A 29 -10.18 2.01 -12.70
CA GLN A 29 -9.45 0.76 -12.91
C GLN A 29 -9.59 -0.16 -11.69
N VAL A 30 -10.13 -1.35 -11.92
CA VAL A 30 -10.11 -2.44 -10.94
C VAL A 30 -8.91 -3.32 -11.27
N TYR A 31 -8.04 -3.54 -10.28
CA TYR A 31 -6.91 -4.45 -10.41
C TYR A 31 -7.27 -5.79 -9.78
N GLU A 32 -6.86 -6.88 -10.41
CA GLU A 32 -7.18 -8.24 -10.00
C GLU A 32 -5.92 -9.09 -9.96
N THR A 33 -5.73 -9.87 -8.89
CA THR A 33 -4.68 -10.89 -8.85
C THR A 33 -5.00 -12.03 -9.81
N PRO A 34 -4.03 -12.89 -10.17
CA PRO A 34 -4.28 -14.08 -10.99
C PRO A 34 -5.35 -15.04 -10.42
N GLU A 35 -5.65 -14.93 -9.13
CA GLU A 35 -6.69 -15.70 -8.42
C GLU A 35 -8.09 -15.05 -8.50
N GLY A 36 -8.23 -13.93 -9.22
CA GLY A 36 -9.50 -13.20 -9.36
C GLY A 36 -9.88 -12.38 -8.13
N LYS A 37 -8.89 -11.96 -7.32
CA LYS A 37 -9.13 -11.13 -6.13
C LYS A 37 -8.84 -9.68 -6.42
N ASN A 38 -9.77 -8.81 -6.06
CA ASN A 38 -9.62 -7.37 -6.25
C ASN A 38 -8.47 -6.80 -5.39
N VAL A 39 -7.77 -5.85 -6.00
CA VAL A 39 -6.74 -5.01 -5.41
C VAL A 39 -7.21 -3.57 -5.60
N ASP A 40 -7.43 -2.88 -4.49
CA ASP A 40 -7.86 -1.49 -4.47
C ASP A 40 -6.66 -0.61 -4.12
N PHE A 41 -6.14 0.15 -5.08
CA PHE A 41 -5.04 1.07 -4.81
C PHE A 41 -5.57 2.41 -4.31
N GLU A 42 -4.92 2.96 -3.29
CA GLU A 42 -5.30 4.27 -2.76
C GLU A 42 -5.08 5.34 -3.83
N PRO A 43 -6.10 6.15 -4.16
CA PRO A 43 -5.94 7.20 -5.14
C PRO A 43 -4.88 8.21 -4.66
N PRO A 44 -4.11 8.80 -5.59
CA PRO A 44 -2.97 9.65 -5.21
C PRO A 44 -3.32 10.87 -4.35
N LYS A 45 -4.59 11.30 -4.34
CA LYS A 45 -5.09 12.38 -3.48
C LYS A 45 -5.11 12.00 -1.98
N LEU A 46 -5.22 10.71 -1.66
CA LEU A 46 -5.16 10.21 -0.28
C LEU A 46 -3.73 10.21 0.26
N LEU A 47 -2.72 10.08 -0.61
CA LEU A 47 -1.30 10.27 -0.27
C LEU A 47 -0.95 11.70 0.16
N CYS A 48 -1.87 12.65 0.01
CA CYS A 48 -1.71 14.03 0.48
C CYS A 48 -2.61 14.34 1.68
N LYS A 49 -3.44 13.38 2.14
CA LYS A 49 -4.32 13.58 3.29
C LYS A 49 -3.57 13.26 4.57
N THR A 50 -3.79 14.10 5.56
CA THR A 50 -3.49 13.82 6.95
C THR A 50 -4.73 13.24 7.65
N ASP A 51 -4.52 12.20 8.43
CA ASP A 51 -5.42 11.67 9.45
C ASP A 51 -5.71 12.75 10.53
N ARG A 52 -6.67 12.44 11.42
CA ARG A 52 -7.14 13.26 12.54
C ARG A 52 -6.04 13.68 13.51
N ASN A 53 -4.91 12.96 13.59
CA ASN A 53 -3.77 13.32 14.43
C ASN A 53 -2.71 14.16 13.69
N GLY A 54 -2.97 14.54 12.43
CA GLY A 54 -2.02 15.27 11.60
C GLY A 54 -0.92 14.41 10.97
N LEU A 55 -0.96 13.09 11.19
CA LEU A 55 -0.13 12.11 10.48
C LEU A 55 -0.70 11.89 9.07
N PRO A 56 0.10 11.58 8.05
CA PRO A 56 -0.45 11.19 6.76
C PRO A 56 -1.33 9.93 6.87
N TYR A 57 -2.42 9.83 6.11
CA TYR A 57 -3.39 8.71 6.17
C TYR A 57 -2.75 7.33 5.94
N TYR A 58 -1.66 7.29 5.19
CA TYR A 58 -0.86 6.08 4.93
C TYR A 58 0.15 5.74 6.04
N ALA A 59 0.39 6.67 6.97
CA ALA A 59 1.25 6.53 8.15
C ALA A 59 0.47 6.07 9.39
N ASP A 60 -0.83 5.79 9.26
CA ASP A 60 -1.68 5.22 10.31
C ASP A 60 -1.03 3.95 10.88
N LEU A 61 -0.42 3.12 10.02
CA LEU A 61 0.35 1.92 10.40
C LEU A 61 1.72 2.21 11.06
N SER A 62 2.23 3.43 10.91
CA SER A 62 3.49 3.87 11.52
C SER A 62 3.30 4.41 12.94
N ASP A 63 2.07 4.51 13.44
CA ASP A 63 1.80 4.83 14.84
C ASP A 63 2.15 3.63 15.74
N PRO A 64 3.22 3.74 16.55
CA PRO A 64 3.67 2.64 17.38
C PRO A 64 2.75 2.41 18.59
N GLU A 65 1.79 3.28 18.87
CA GLU A 65 0.85 3.10 20.00
C GLU A 65 -0.45 2.41 19.55
N PHE A 66 -0.84 2.55 18.27
CA PHE A 66 -2.08 2.01 17.72
C PHE A 66 -1.93 0.65 17.04
N TYR A 67 -0.83 0.41 16.29
CA TYR A 67 -0.62 -0.83 15.53
C TYR A 67 0.50 -1.74 16.07
N PHE A 68 1.40 -1.23 16.92
CA PHE A 68 2.44 -2.04 17.55
C PHE A 68 1.96 -2.81 18.78
N LYS A 69 0.71 -2.59 19.19
CA LYS A 69 0.11 -3.21 20.38
C LYS A 69 -0.02 -4.70 20.14
N ASP A 70 1.00 -5.46 20.52
CA ASP A 70 1.04 -6.91 20.36
C ASP A 70 0.83 -7.34 18.90
N ILE A 71 1.74 -6.93 18.02
CA ILE A 71 2.04 -7.80 16.88
C ILE A 71 2.56 -9.11 17.50
N GLU A 72 1.64 -10.02 17.84
CA GLU A 72 1.91 -11.38 18.32
C GLU A 72 2.56 -12.12 17.16
N THR A 73 3.85 -11.84 17.01
CA THR A 73 4.67 -12.38 15.95
C THR A 73 4.79 -13.87 16.19
N ARG A 74 4.20 -14.68 15.31
CA ARG A 74 4.65 -16.07 15.19
C ARG A 74 6.12 -16.01 14.79
N SER A 75 7.00 -16.44 15.69
CA SER A 75 8.46 -16.41 15.52
C SER A 75 8.99 -17.16 14.29
N ASP A 76 8.14 -17.96 13.63
CA ASP A 76 8.47 -18.75 12.44
C ASP A 76 8.33 -17.98 11.11
N TRP A 77 7.93 -16.70 11.12
CA TRP A 77 7.63 -15.92 9.91
C TRP A 77 8.52 -14.68 9.77
N PRO A 78 8.81 -14.21 8.54
CA PRO A 78 9.62 -13.01 8.33
C PRO A 78 8.97 -11.80 9.01
N GLN A 79 9.74 -11.08 9.82
CA GLN A 79 9.26 -9.96 10.63
C GLN A 79 9.66 -8.62 10.03
N LEU A 80 8.77 -7.64 10.14
CA LEU A 80 9.09 -6.24 9.88
C LEU A 80 9.76 -5.63 11.11
N SER A 81 10.92 -5.01 10.93
CA SER A 81 11.54 -4.20 11.98
C SER A 81 10.79 -2.88 12.18
N LEU A 82 10.97 -2.25 13.35
CA LEU A 82 10.39 -0.94 13.64
C LEU A 82 10.80 0.11 12.61
N GLU A 83 12.05 0.06 12.15
CA GLU A 83 12.58 0.96 11.13
C GLU A 83 11.86 0.77 9.79
N GLU A 84 11.60 -0.48 9.38
CA GLU A 84 10.84 -0.78 8.17
C GLU A 84 9.38 -0.28 8.27
N ILE A 85 8.74 -0.44 9.42
CA ILE A 85 7.37 0.05 9.66
C ILE A 85 7.31 1.58 9.58
N GLN A 86 8.32 2.28 10.08
CA GLN A 86 8.41 3.74 10.01
C GLN A 86 8.70 4.27 8.60
N GLN A 87 9.37 3.46 7.78
CA GLN A 87 9.75 3.83 6.41
C GLN A 87 8.76 3.37 5.34
N GLY A 88 7.88 2.42 5.66
CA GLY A 88 6.86 1.93 4.75
C GLY A 88 5.54 2.69 4.85
N PHE A 89 4.72 2.56 3.82
CA PHE A 89 3.45 3.28 3.72
C PHE A 89 2.37 2.43 3.06
N THR A 90 1.12 2.73 3.39
CA THR A 90 -0.03 2.05 2.78
C THR A 90 -0.24 2.55 1.35
N ILE A 91 -0.42 1.63 0.41
CA ILE A 91 -0.65 1.93 -1.01
C ILE A 91 -2.03 1.49 -1.50
N GLY A 92 -2.77 0.77 -0.67
CA GLY A 92 -4.06 0.21 -1.04
C GLY A 92 -4.56 -0.83 -0.05
N SER A 93 -5.54 -1.60 -0.47
CA SER A 93 -6.05 -2.76 0.24
C SER A 93 -6.24 -3.95 -0.68
N HIS A 94 -6.10 -5.14 -0.11
CA HIS A 94 -6.31 -6.40 -0.81
C HIS A 94 -6.73 -7.47 0.19
N ASN A 95 -7.80 -8.20 -0.12
CA ASN A 95 -8.28 -9.34 0.67
C ASN A 95 -8.42 -9.00 2.17
N GLU A 96 -9.07 -7.87 2.50
CA GLU A 96 -9.27 -7.34 3.87
C GLU A 96 -8.00 -6.84 4.59
N GLY A 97 -6.82 -7.02 3.99
CA GLY A 97 -5.55 -6.45 4.45
C GLY A 97 -5.22 -5.12 3.79
N ARG A 98 -4.42 -4.30 4.49
CA ARG A 98 -3.79 -3.09 3.94
C ARG A 98 -2.51 -3.49 3.20
N LEU A 99 -2.35 -3.02 1.97
CA LEU A 99 -1.12 -3.19 1.19
C LEU A 99 -0.08 -2.17 1.65
N PHE A 100 1.03 -2.68 2.17
CA PHE A 100 2.11 -1.90 2.76
C PHE A 100 3.38 -2.05 1.91
N LEU A 101 3.91 -0.92 1.44
CA LEU A 101 5.09 -0.87 0.58
C LEU A 101 6.29 -0.30 1.34
N LEU A 102 7.39 -1.04 1.30
CA LEU A 102 8.68 -0.57 1.81
C LEU A 102 9.51 0.13 0.72
N PRO A 103 10.48 1.00 1.07
CA PRO A 103 11.40 1.61 0.11
C PRO A 103 12.20 0.60 -0.71
N ASN A 104 12.48 -0.59 -0.14
CA ASN A 104 13.14 -1.71 -0.81
C ASN A 104 12.23 -2.48 -1.80
N GLN A 105 11.01 -1.97 -2.05
CA GLN A 105 9.98 -2.57 -2.89
C GLN A 105 9.37 -3.87 -2.38
N SER A 106 9.62 -4.27 -1.13
CA SER A 106 8.87 -5.39 -0.52
C SER A 106 7.44 -4.95 -0.25
N VAL A 107 6.48 -5.79 -0.62
CA VAL A 107 5.06 -5.58 -0.35
C VAL A 107 4.59 -6.52 0.75
N TRP A 108 3.78 -6.00 1.66
CA TRP A 108 3.22 -6.74 2.78
C TRP A 108 1.72 -6.49 2.86
N LEU A 109 0.97 -7.50 3.28
CA LEU A 109 -0.43 -7.36 3.69
C LEU A 109 -0.47 -7.27 5.20
N ILE A 110 -1.09 -6.23 5.74
CA ILE A 110 -1.27 -6.03 7.18
C ILE A 110 -2.76 -6.02 7.48
N TYR A 111 -3.20 -6.98 8.29
CA TYR A 111 -4.61 -7.19 8.62
C TYR A 111 -4.98 -6.48 9.92
N SER A 112 -6.29 -6.34 10.15
CA SER A 112 -6.82 -5.62 11.33
C SER A 112 -6.54 -6.34 12.66
N ASP A 113 -6.29 -7.64 12.61
CA ASP A 113 -5.87 -8.48 13.75
C ASP A 113 -4.34 -8.47 13.96
N LEU A 114 -3.63 -7.56 13.29
CA LEU A 114 -2.17 -7.42 13.30
C LEU A 114 -1.41 -8.61 12.73
N PHE A 115 -2.10 -9.57 12.10
CA PHE A 115 -1.45 -10.53 11.24
C PHE A 115 -0.85 -9.80 10.03
N TYR A 116 0.32 -10.22 9.59
CA TYR A 116 0.92 -9.68 8.37
C TYR A 116 1.61 -10.75 7.57
N GLN A 117 1.56 -10.59 6.25
CA GLN A 117 2.07 -11.56 5.30
C GLN A 117 2.90 -10.85 4.24
N LYS A 118 4.12 -11.32 4.02
CA LYS A 118 4.96 -10.84 2.92
C LYS A 118 4.41 -11.35 1.59
N ILE A 119 4.25 -10.46 0.62
CA ILE A 119 4.10 -10.85 -0.78
C ILE A 119 5.49 -11.23 -1.30
N PRO A 120 5.67 -12.44 -1.85
CA PRO A 120 7.00 -12.98 -2.16
C PRO A 120 7.75 -12.16 -3.21
N ASP A 121 7.03 -11.53 -4.12
CA ASP A 121 7.57 -10.74 -5.22
C ASP A 121 7.87 -9.28 -4.83
N HIS A 122 8.84 -8.66 -5.52
CA HIS A 122 8.99 -7.21 -5.50
C HIS A 122 7.75 -6.54 -6.08
N PHE A 123 7.46 -5.32 -5.61
CA PHE A 123 6.28 -4.56 -6.03
C PHE A 123 6.06 -4.58 -7.54
N SER A 124 7.09 -4.36 -8.35
CA SER A 124 6.92 -4.33 -9.80
C SER A 124 6.64 -5.67 -10.45
N GLN A 125 7.24 -6.74 -9.93
CA GLN A 125 6.93 -8.09 -10.40
C GLN A 125 5.49 -8.47 -10.03
N TRP A 126 5.10 -8.17 -8.79
CA TRP A 126 3.73 -8.40 -8.33
C TRP A 126 2.72 -7.57 -9.13
N PHE A 127 2.98 -6.27 -9.30
CA PHE A 127 2.13 -5.35 -10.04
C PHE A 127 1.99 -5.76 -11.52
N ALA A 128 3.07 -6.18 -12.16
CA ALA A 128 3.05 -6.67 -13.54
C ALA A 128 2.23 -7.97 -13.70
N GLY A 129 2.04 -8.73 -12.62
CA GLY A 129 1.18 -9.91 -12.58
C GLY A 129 -0.30 -9.61 -12.39
N LEU A 130 -0.67 -8.36 -12.08
CA LEU A 130 -2.07 -7.97 -11.93
C LEU A 130 -2.72 -7.79 -13.30
N SER A 131 -3.95 -8.29 -13.40
CA SER A 131 -4.85 -7.93 -14.51
C SER A 131 -5.57 -6.64 -14.15
N PHE A 132 -5.92 -5.84 -15.15
CA PHE A 132 -6.74 -4.64 -14.94
C PHE A 132 -7.92 -4.65 -15.90
N SER A 133 -9.07 -4.30 -15.36
CA SER A 133 -10.30 -4.09 -16.11
C SER A 133 -10.74 -2.65 -15.90
N PHE A 134 -11.20 -2.01 -16.97
CA PHE A 134 -11.96 -0.77 -16.84
C PHE A 134 -13.38 -1.17 -16.45
N GLU A 135 -13.96 -0.58 -15.40
CA GLU A 135 -15.42 -0.62 -15.28
C GLU A 135 -15.97 0.00 -16.57
N ALA A 136 -16.56 -0.83 -17.42
CA ALA A 136 -17.26 -0.35 -18.59
C ALA A 136 -18.36 0.57 -18.07
N GLY A 137 -18.15 1.88 -18.22
CA GLY A 137 -19.21 2.86 -18.06
C GLY A 137 -20.35 2.40 -18.96
N GLY A 138 -21.40 1.86 -18.35
CA GLY A 138 -22.70 1.74 -19.00
C GLY A 138 -23.21 3.14 -19.22
N GLU A 139 -22.75 3.79 -20.28
CA GLU A 139 -23.43 4.91 -20.90
C GLU A 139 -24.37 4.29 -21.94
N ASP A 140 -25.66 4.23 -21.58
CA ASP A 140 -26.77 4.21 -22.53
C ASP A 140 -26.94 5.60 -23.14
#